data_AF-A0A2D9ZZF0-F1
#
_entry.id   AF-A0A2D9ZZF0-F1
#
_cell.length_a   1.000
_cell.length_b   1.000
_cell.length_c   1.000
_cell.angle_alpha   90.00
_cell.angle_beta   90.00
_cell.angle_gamma   90.00
#
_symmetry.space_group_name_H-M   'P 1'
#
loop_
_entity.id
_entity.type
_entity.pdbx_description
1 polymer ?
#
loop_
_entity_poly.entity_id
_entity_poly.type
_entity_poly.pdbx_seq_one_letter_code
_entity_poly.pdbx_strand_id
1 'polypeptide(L)'
;MDITRNVSVLLDAGNFTPKTETPDPVCLESIVRYRSSVAIEMIREDILRGVHSPDVSAFSELHEAVDANMYLIDEQHPDPLAGSFSDWPDLTVNNQCVLLNRIIEAAEDWLKTRALVRHREEY
;
A
#
# COMPACT_ATOMS: atom_id res chain seq x y z
N MET A 1 21.60 -11.29 -23.26
CA MET A 1 22.09 -11.08 -21.88
C MET A 1 22.24 -9.59 -21.73
N ASP A 2 21.29 -8.94 -21.06
CA ASP A 2 21.33 -7.50 -20.85
C ASP A 2 20.93 -7.21 -19.40
N ILE A 3 21.92 -6.78 -18.64
CA ILE A 3 21.82 -6.35 -17.25
C ILE A 3 21.79 -4.84 -17.30
N THR A 4 20.62 -4.20 -17.15
CA THR A 4 20.49 -2.86 -16.55
C THR A 4 19.04 -2.38 -16.58
N ARG A 5 18.38 -2.39 -15.42
CA ARG A 5 17.87 -1.18 -14.73
C ARG A 5 16.95 -1.60 -13.58
N ASN A 6 17.58 -1.95 -12.46
CA ASN A 6 17.01 -1.72 -11.13
C ASN A 6 16.94 -0.20 -10.92
N VAL A 7 15.94 0.46 -11.53
CA VAL A 7 15.56 1.81 -11.13
C VAL A 7 14.65 1.62 -9.93
N SER A 8 15.23 1.86 -8.76
CA SER A 8 14.56 1.92 -7.47
C SER A 8 13.22 2.64 -7.62
N VAL A 9 12.13 1.92 -7.34
CA VAL A 9 10.74 2.44 -7.29
C VAL A 9 10.63 3.65 -6.33
N LEU A 10 11.64 3.85 -5.48
CA LEU A 10 11.73 4.94 -4.51
C LEU A 10 12.34 6.25 -5.05
N LEU A 11 13.04 6.25 -6.20
CA LEU A 11 13.66 7.50 -6.71
C LEU A 11 12.64 8.50 -7.31
N ASP A 12 11.41 8.05 -7.58
CA ASP A 12 10.29 8.91 -8.04
C ASP A 12 9.33 9.32 -6.90
N ALA A 13 9.58 8.90 -5.66
CA ALA A 13 8.69 9.16 -4.52
C ALA A 13 8.62 10.64 -4.11
N GLY A 14 9.55 11.48 -4.57
CA GLY A 14 9.54 12.92 -4.30
C GLY A 14 8.48 13.72 -5.08
N ASN A 15 7.90 13.13 -6.15
CA ASN A 15 6.94 13.78 -7.04
C ASN A 15 5.70 12.90 -7.34
N PHE A 16 5.36 11.97 -6.43
CA PHE A 16 4.18 11.13 -6.59
C PHE A 16 2.91 12.01 -6.54
N THR A 17 2.40 12.34 -7.72
CA THR A 17 1.07 12.92 -7.90
C THR A 17 0.13 11.75 -8.17
N PRO A 18 -0.88 11.50 -7.32
CA PRO A 18 -1.81 10.41 -7.52
C PRO A 18 -2.56 10.66 -8.83
N LYS A 19 -2.23 9.89 -9.86
CA LYS A 19 -3.03 9.84 -11.08
C LYS A 19 -4.20 8.91 -10.81
N THR A 20 -5.37 9.49 -10.60
CA THR A 20 -6.67 8.81 -10.45
C THR A 20 -7.21 8.27 -11.78
N GLU A 21 -6.34 7.88 -12.71
CA GLU A 21 -6.74 7.32 -14.00
C GLU A 21 -6.04 5.98 -14.19
N THR A 22 -6.85 4.92 -14.20
CA THR A 22 -6.43 3.54 -14.44
C THR A 22 -5.86 3.41 -15.86
N PRO A 23 -4.56 3.05 -16.04
CA PRO A 23 -4.05 2.69 -17.35
C PRO A 23 -4.50 1.27 -17.70
N ASP A 24 -4.85 1.08 -18.98
CA ASP A 24 -5.05 -0.13 -19.80
C ASP A 24 -4.74 -1.53 -19.19
N PRO A 25 -5.38 -2.58 -19.73
CA PRO A 25 -6.14 -3.59 -18.99
C PRO A 25 -5.47 -3.99 -17.68
N VAL A 26 -6.13 -3.61 -16.58
CA VAL A 26 -5.92 -3.99 -15.18
C VAL A 26 -4.92 -5.15 -14.99
N CYS A 27 -3.62 -4.84 -15.07
CA CYS A 27 -2.59 -5.78 -14.70
C CYS A 27 -2.57 -5.86 -13.17
N LEU A 28 -2.34 -7.05 -12.62
CA LEU A 28 -2.18 -7.27 -11.18
C LEU A 28 -1.23 -6.27 -10.51
N GLU A 29 -0.20 -5.84 -11.25
CA GLU A 29 0.74 -4.81 -10.82
C GLU A 29 0.08 -3.43 -10.63
N SER A 30 -0.82 -3.03 -11.53
CA SER A 30 -1.55 -1.76 -11.42
C SER A 30 -2.51 -1.78 -10.23
N ILE A 31 -3.15 -2.92 -9.96
CA ILE A 31 -4.00 -3.11 -8.77
C ILE A 31 -3.17 -2.96 -7.50
N VAL A 32 -2.03 -3.65 -7.41
CA VAL A 32 -1.14 -3.56 -6.25
C VAL A 32 -0.72 -2.11 -6.02
N ARG A 33 -0.27 -1.40 -7.06
CA ARG A 33 0.14 0.01 -6.94
C ARG A 33 -1.00 0.91 -6.46
N TYR A 34 -2.19 0.75 -7.05
CA TYR A 34 -3.37 1.51 -6.64
C TYR A 34 -3.69 1.24 -5.16
N ARG A 35 -3.87 -0.02 -4.78
CA ARG A 35 -4.24 -0.42 -3.42
C ARG A 35 -3.20 -0.04 -2.38
N SER A 36 -1.91 -0.20 -2.68
CA SER A 36 -0.83 0.25 -1.80
C SER A 36 -0.90 1.76 -1.57
N SER A 37 -1.20 2.55 -2.60
CA SER A 37 -1.35 4.01 -2.47
C SER A 37 -2.53 4.38 -1.57
N VAL A 38 -3.67 3.70 -1.74
CA VAL A 38 -4.85 3.91 -0.87
C VAL A 38 -4.56 3.51 0.58
N ALA A 39 -3.97 2.33 0.80
CA ALA A 39 -3.62 1.85 2.12
C ALA A 39 -2.70 2.84 2.85
N ILE A 40 -1.65 3.32 2.18
CA ILE A 40 -0.70 4.29 2.73
C ILE A 40 -1.40 5.61 3.10
N GLU A 41 -2.28 6.12 2.24
CA GLU A 41 -2.98 7.39 2.51
C GLU A 41 -3.96 7.26 3.69
N MET A 42 -4.67 6.13 3.79
CA MET A 42 -5.55 5.86 4.94
C MET A 42 -4.75 5.75 6.24
N ILE A 43 -3.66 4.99 6.25
CA ILE A 43 -2.78 4.86 7.43
C ILE A 43 -2.21 6.24 7.82
N ARG A 44 -1.77 7.02 6.84
CA ARG A 44 -1.25 8.38 7.07
C ARG A 44 -2.31 9.27 7.71
N GLU A 45 -3.53 9.27 7.19
CA GLU A 45 -4.62 10.09 7.72
C GLU A 45 -4.98 9.67 9.15
N ASP A 46 -4.98 8.37 9.45
CA ASP A 46 -5.24 7.87 10.79
C ASP A 46 -4.12 8.22 11.78
N ILE A 47 -2.85 8.24 11.34
CA ILE A 47 -1.76 8.81 12.14
C ILE A 47 -1.99 10.30 12.41
N LEU A 48 -2.39 11.08 11.39
CA LEU A 48 -2.65 12.52 11.53
C LEU A 48 -3.81 12.83 12.48
N ARG A 49 -4.84 11.97 12.49
CA ARG A 49 -5.99 12.06 13.39
C ARG A 49 -5.71 11.54 14.80
N GLY A 50 -4.54 10.94 15.03
CA GLY A 50 -4.16 10.35 16.32
C GLY A 50 -4.83 9.01 16.63
N VAL A 51 -5.33 8.30 15.61
CA VAL A 51 -5.81 6.91 15.75
C VAL A 51 -4.63 5.97 16.01
N HIS A 52 -3.54 6.16 15.25
CA HIS A 52 -2.28 5.44 15.43
C HIS A 52 -1.21 6.33 16.07
N SER A 53 -0.27 5.70 16.79
CA SER A 53 0.92 6.38 17.27
C SER A 53 1.72 6.95 16.08
N PRO A 54 2.28 8.17 16.19
CA PRO A 54 3.22 8.66 15.19
C PRO A 54 4.48 7.78 15.08
N ASP A 55 4.78 6.94 16.07
CA ASP A 55 5.96 6.08 16.08
C ASP A 55 5.71 4.68 15.50
N VAL A 56 4.50 4.42 14.98
CA VAL A 56 4.19 3.15 14.31
C VAL A 56 5.14 2.89 13.15
N SER A 57 5.70 1.67 13.12
CA SER A 57 6.83 1.31 12.24
C SER A 57 6.64 -0.01 11.49
N ALA A 58 5.64 -0.81 11.88
CA ALA A 58 5.28 -2.05 11.21
C ALA A 58 3.76 -2.14 10.97
N PHE A 59 3.35 -2.77 9.87
CA PHE A 59 1.96 -2.95 9.50
C PHE A 59 1.20 -3.76 10.57
N SER A 60 1.85 -4.74 11.18
CA SER A 60 1.24 -5.55 12.25
C SER A 60 0.86 -4.74 13.48
N GLU A 61 1.56 -3.63 13.78
CA GLU A 61 1.27 -2.75 14.91
C GLU A 61 -0.06 -2.00 14.71
N LEU A 62 -0.50 -1.79 13.46
CA LEU A 62 -1.77 -1.13 13.16
C LEU A 62 -2.97 -1.92 13.70
N HIS A 63 -2.81 -3.24 13.92
CA HIS A 63 -3.85 -4.08 14.52
C HIS A 63 -4.14 -3.76 15.99
N GLU A 64 -3.29 -2.95 16.65
CA GLU A 64 -3.51 -2.54 18.05
C GLU A 64 -4.71 -1.60 18.20
N ALA A 65 -5.01 -0.80 17.17
CA ALA A 65 -6.09 0.19 17.21
C ALA A 65 -7.28 -0.14 16.28
N VAL A 66 -7.03 -0.76 15.12
CA VAL A 66 -8.06 -1.05 14.11
C VAL A 66 -7.84 -2.44 13.48
N ASP A 67 -8.79 -2.94 12.69
CA ASP A 67 -8.49 -4.06 11.81
C ASP A 67 -7.68 -3.58 10.59
N ALA A 68 -6.36 -3.74 10.61
CA ALA A 68 -5.47 -3.24 9.57
C ALA A 68 -5.76 -3.85 8.18
N ASN A 69 -6.42 -5.01 8.10
CA ASN A 69 -6.81 -5.59 6.82
C ASN A 69 -7.82 -4.71 6.07
N MET A 70 -8.55 -3.84 6.78
CA MET A 70 -9.46 -2.88 6.16
C MET A 70 -8.73 -1.84 5.31
N TYR A 71 -7.45 -1.57 5.55
CA TYR A 71 -6.65 -0.70 4.68
C TYR A 71 -6.35 -1.34 3.32
N LEU A 72 -6.42 -2.67 3.22
CA LEU A 72 -6.07 -3.40 2.00
C LEU A 72 -7.18 -3.36 0.94
N ILE A 73 -8.39 -2.96 1.31
CA ILE A 73 -9.58 -2.94 0.45
C ILE A 73 -10.16 -1.54 0.25
N ASP A 74 -10.88 -1.35 -0.84
CA ASP A 74 -11.66 -0.15 -1.12
C ASP A 74 -13.01 -0.54 -1.68
N GLU A 75 -13.94 -0.85 -0.80
CA GLU A 75 -15.27 -1.36 -1.15
C GLU A 75 -16.06 -0.44 -2.10
N GLN A 76 -15.65 0.82 -2.23
CA GLN A 76 -16.33 1.81 -3.09
C GLN A 76 -15.73 1.88 -4.49
N HIS A 77 -14.62 1.18 -4.76
CA HIS A 77 -13.97 1.21 -6.06
C HIS A 77 -14.86 0.56 -7.13
N PRO A 78 -15.05 1.19 -8.30
CA PRO A 78 -15.93 0.66 -9.35
C PRO A 78 -15.40 -0.63 -10.01
N ASP A 79 -14.09 -0.87 -9.95
CA ASP A 79 -13.48 -2.14 -10.39
C ASP A 79 -13.39 -3.11 -9.20
N PRO A 80 -14.05 -4.30 -9.27
CA PRO A 80 -14.00 -5.32 -8.23
C PRO A 80 -12.58 -5.74 -7.83
N LEU A 81 -11.64 -5.81 -8.78
CA LEU A 81 -10.26 -6.23 -8.49
C LEU A 81 -9.48 -5.20 -7.65
N ALA A 82 -9.87 -3.93 -7.72
CA ALA A 82 -9.35 -2.87 -6.86
C ALA A 82 -10.27 -2.58 -5.67
N GLY A 83 -11.39 -3.30 -5.56
CA GLY A 83 -12.41 -3.11 -4.55
C GLY A 83 -12.25 -4.03 -3.34
N SER A 84 -13.20 -4.95 -3.18
CA SER A 84 -13.17 -6.00 -2.15
C SER A 84 -12.57 -7.29 -2.71
N PHE A 85 -11.72 -7.96 -1.93
CA PHE A 85 -11.23 -9.29 -2.27
C PHE A 85 -12.33 -10.35 -2.39
N SER A 86 -13.52 -10.06 -1.84
CA SER A 86 -14.70 -10.93 -1.91
C SER A 86 -15.28 -11.03 -3.31
N ASP A 87 -14.98 -10.04 -4.17
CA ASP A 87 -15.59 -9.87 -5.49
C ASP A 87 -14.62 -10.13 -6.64
N TRP A 88 -13.48 -10.80 -6.40
CA TRP A 88 -12.46 -11.08 -7.42
C TRP A 88 -12.83 -12.32 -8.23
N PRO A 89 -13.48 -12.18 -9.41
CA PRO A 89 -14.27 -13.28 -9.97
C PRO A 89 -13.45 -14.43 -10.57
N ASP A 90 -12.13 -14.29 -10.68
CA ASP A 90 -11.26 -15.27 -11.35
C ASP A 90 -9.92 -15.51 -10.63
N LEU A 91 -9.79 -15.08 -9.37
CA LEU A 91 -8.57 -15.29 -8.59
C LEU A 91 -8.73 -16.43 -7.58
N THR A 92 -7.80 -17.38 -7.60
CA THR A 92 -7.69 -18.39 -6.55
C THR A 92 -7.37 -17.72 -5.21
N VAL A 93 -7.75 -18.34 -4.09
CA VAL A 93 -7.40 -17.88 -2.74
C VAL A 93 -5.89 -17.65 -2.61
N ASN A 94 -5.06 -18.50 -3.21
CA ASN A 94 -3.61 -18.30 -3.20
C ASN A 94 -3.18 -17.01 -3.91
N ASN A 95 -3.77 -16.72 -5.08
CA ASN A 95 -3.48 -15.48 -5.79
C ASN A 95 -4.00 -14.25 -5.04
N GLN A 96 -5.13 -14.38 -4.34
CA GLN A 96 -5.64 -13.34 -3.44
C GLN A 96 -4.63 -13.04 -2.33
N CYS A 97 -4.14 -14.07 -1.62
CA CYS A 97 -3.12 -13.91 -0.59
C CYS A 97 -1.84 -13.28 -1.13
N VAL A 98 -1.37 -13.68 -2.32
CA VAL A 98 -0.18 -13.08 -2.94
C VAL A 98 -0.38 -11.59 -3.18
N LEU A 99 -1.54 -11.16 -3.68
CA LEU A 99 -1.81 -9.74 -3.91
C LEU A 99 -1.88 -8.95 -2.61
N LEU A 100 -2.59 -9.45 -1.61
CA LEU A 100 -2.70 -8.80 -0.30
C LEU A 100 -1.33 -8.68 0.37
N ASN A 101 -0.50 -9.73 0.33
CA ASN A 101 0.85 -9.69 0.88
C ASN A 101 1.71 -8.62 0.20
N ARG A 102 1.60 -8.45 -1.12
CA ARG A 102 2.34 -7.39 -1.82
C ARG A 102 1.90 -5.99 -1.42
N ILE A 103 0.61 -5.81 -1.13
CA ILE A 103 0.08 -4.53 -0.63
C ILE A 103 0.60 -4.28 0.80
N ILE A 104 0.57 -5.29 1.66
CA ILE A 104 1.13 -5.24 3.02
C ILE A 104 2.62 -4.91 2.99
N GLU A 105 3.41 -5.58 2.15
CA GLU A 105 4.84 -5.33 1.99
C GLU A 105 5.13 -3.87 1.59
N ALA A 106 4.34 -3.31 0.67
CA ALA A 106 4.49 -1.91 0.29
C ALA A 106 4.16 -0.93 1.45
N ALA A 107 3.13 -1.22 2.24
CA ALA A 107 2.78 -0.41 3.40
C ALA A 107 3.83 -0.54 4.53
N GLU A 108 4.32 -1.75 4.77
CA GLU A 108 5.41 -2.07 5.70
C GLU A 108 6.69 -1.29 5.35
N ASP A 109 7.09 -1.30 4.07
CA ASP A 109 8.27 -0.58 3.59
C ASP A 109 8.12 0.93 3.76
N TRP A 110 6.93 1.47 3.51
CA TRP A 110 6.64 2.89 3.74
C TRP A 110 6.73 3.25 5.23
N LEU A 111 6.13 2.46 6.12
CA LEU A 111 6.19 2.67 7.58
C LEU A 111 7.63 2.67 8.11
N LYS A 112 8.43 1.68 7.70
CA LYS A 112 9.85 1.59 8.06
C LYS A 112 10.65 2.77 7.55
N THR A 113 10.46 3.15 6.30
CA THR A 113 11.16 4.29 5.69
C THR A 113 10.84 5.58 6.44
N ARG A 114 9.56 5.80 6.76
CA ARG A 114 9.10 6.93 7.56
C ARG A 114 9.74 6.96 8.95
N ALA A 115 9.79 5.83 9.65
CA ALA A 115 10.41 5.73 10.97
C ALA A 115 11.92 6.07 10.91
N LEU A 116 12.63 5.57 9.90
CA LEU A 116 14.05 5.87 9.69
C LEU A 116 14.31 7.36 9.40
N VAL A 117 13.45 8.01 8.61
CA VAL A 117 13.57 9.44 8.31
C VAL A 117 13.38 10.27 9.59
N ARG A 118 12.34 9.96 10.39
CA ARG A 118 12.11 10.67 11.66
C ARG A 118 13.27 10.53 12.62
N HIS A 119 13.82 9.33 12.78
CA HIS A 119 14.99 9.11 13.62
C HIS A 119 16.22 9.92 13.15
N ARG A 120 16.37 10.23 11.86
CA ARG A 120 17.49 11.06 11.38
C ARG A 120 17.30 12.56 11.65
N GLU A 121 16.07 13.04 11.78
CA GLU A 121 15.77 14.45 12.04
C GLU A 121 15.88 14.81 13.54
N GLU A 122 15.87 13.80 14.41
CA GLU A 122 15.96 13.96 15.87
C GLU A 122 17.40 13.96 16.42
N TYR A 123 18.43 13.77 15.58
CA TYR A 123 19.87 13.82 15.92
C TYR A 123 20.62 14.90 15.14
#